data_AF-A0A6A5AL78-F1
#
_entry.id   AF-A0A6A5AL78-F1
#
_cell.length_a   1.000
_cell.length_b   1.000
_cell.length_c   1.000
_cell.angle_alpha   90.00
_cell.angle_beta   90.00
_cell.angle_gamma   90.00
#
_symmetry.space_group_name_H-M   'P 1'
#
loop_
_entity.id
_entity.type
_entity.pdbx_description
1 polymer ?
#
loop_
_entity_poly.entity_id
_entity_poly.type
_entity_poly.pdbx_seq_one_letter_code
_entity_poly.pdbx_strand_id
1 'polypeptide(L)' 'MRIVDREEDLKDNMEACVREAKASFASTDILVEKYLRRPRHVELQIFGDK' A
#
# COMPACT_ATOMS: atom_id res chain seq x y z
N MET A 1 -0.34 1.83 4.92
CA MET A 1 -1.28 1.00 4.13
C MET A 1 -2.63 1.00 4.83
N ARG A 2 -3.73 1.07 4.07
CA ARG A 2 -5.10 1.08 4.60
C ARG A 2 -5.96 0.12 3.78
N ILE A 3 -6.87 -0.60 4.43
CA ILE A 3 -7.85 -1.48 3.78
C ILE A 3 -9.13 -0.67 3.60
N VAL A 4 -9.76 -0.81 2.44
CA VAL A 4 -11.05 -0.18 2.11
C VAL A 4 -12.06 -1.29 1.83
N ASP A 5 -13.02 -1.49 2.73
CA ASP A 5 -14.08 -2.50 2.58
C ASP A 5 -15.33 -1.96 1.87
N ARG A 6 -15.57 -0.65 1.91
CA ARG A 6 -16.72 0.04 1.28
C ARG A 6 -16.25 1.21 0.43
N GLU A 7 -16.96 1.49 -0.65
CA GLU A 7 -16.62 2.57 -1.59
C GLU A 7 -16.62 3.95 -0.91
N GLU A 8 -17.55 4.19 0.02
CA GLU A 8 -17.66 5.44 0.78
C GLU A 8 -16.40 5.77 1.60
N ASP A 9 -15.64 4.76 2.01
CA ASP A 9 -14.44 4.93 2.83
C ASP A 9 -13.19 5.25 1.99
N LEU A 10 -13.27 5.13 0.66
CA LEU A 10 -12.09 5.20 -0.22
C LEU A 10 -11.39 6.56 -0.14
N LYS A 11 -12.17 7.65 -0.28
CA LYS A 11 -11.61 9.00 -0.37
C LYS A 11 -10.85 9.39 0.90
N ASP A 12 -11.46 9.19 2.05
CA ASP A 12 -10.87 9.57 3.34
C ASP A 12 -9.61 8.75 3.64
N ASN A 13 -9.62 7.45 3.30
CA ASN A 13 -8.44 6.60 3.45
C ASN A 13 -7.32 6.97 2.48
N MET A 14 -7.64 7.35 1.23
CA MET A 14 -6.65 7.83 0.27
C MET A 14 -5.97 9.11 0.75
N GLU A 15 -6.74 10.10 1.20
CA GLU A 15 -6.20 11.36 1.71
C GLU A 15 -5.30 11.14 2.93
N ALA A 16 -5.69 10.21 3.82
CA ALA A 16 -4.86 9.81 4.94
C ALA A 16 -3.55 9.15 4.50
N CYS A 17 -3.60 8.22 3.55
CA CYS A 17 -2.41 7.58 2.96
C CYS A 17 -1.45 8.60 2.33
N VAL A 18 -1.97 9.60 1.60
CA VAL A 18 -1.13 10.65 0.99
C VAL A 18 -0.42 11.48 2.06
N ARG A 19 -1.11 11.86 3.14
CA ARG A 19 -0.49 12.58 4.25
C ARG A 19 0.61 11.77 4.93
N GLU A 20 0.38 10.48 5.18
CA GLU A 20 1.38 9.57 5.75
C GLU A 20 2.59 9.39 4.83
N ALA A 21 2.35 9.21 3.53
CA ALA A 21 3.40 9.06 2.52
C ALA A 21 4.28 10.31 2.46
N LYS A 22 3.67 11.50 2.46
CA LYS A 22 4.39 12.77 2.42
C LYS A 22 5.25 12.97 3.66
N ALA A 23 4.71 12.64 4.83
CA ALA A 23 5.41 12.81 6.10
C ALA A 23 6.57 11.81 6.28
N SER A 24 6.41 10.58 5.81
CA SER A 24 7.36 9.48 6.09
C SER A 24 8.38 9.26 4.97
N PHE A 25 8.00 9.57 3.72
CA PHE A 25 8.80 9.23 2.53
C PHE A 25 8.99 10.42 1.58
N ALA A 26 8.50 11.63 1.92
CA ALA A 26 8.54 12.81 1.06
C ALA A 26 7.93 12.61 -0.34
N SER A 27 7.00 11.65 -0.49
CA SER A 27 6.26 11.36 -1.72
C SER A 27 4.76 11.46 -1.47
N THR A 28 4.00 11.82 -2.50
CA THR A 28 2.53 11.81 -2.48
C THR A 28 1.94 10.69 -3.32
N ASP A 29 2.78 9.86 -3.93
CA ASP A 29 2.34 8.79 -4.80
C ASP A 29 1.68 7.68 -3.99
N ILE A 30 0.58 7.15 -4.53
CA ILE A 30 -0.18 6.06 -3.93
C ILE A 30 -0.55 5.05 -5.01
N LEU A 31 -0.64 3.79 -4.60
CA LEU A 31 -1.12 2.69 -5.43
C LEU A 31 -2.33 2.03 -4.76
N VAL A 32 -3.21 1.44 -5.58
CA VAL A 32 -4.37 0.68 -5.13
C VAL A 32 -4.26 -0.73 -5.67
N GLU A 33 -4.42 -1.70 -4.79
CA GLU A 33 -4.36 -3.13 -5.12
C GLU A 33 -5.56 -3.86 -4.55
N LYS A 34 -5.90 -5.00 -5.15
CA LYS A 34 -6.94 -5.87 -4.63
C LYS A 34 -6.49 -6.49 -3.31
N TYR A 35 -7.24 -6.23 -2.24
CA TYR A 35 -6.94 -6.79 -0.93
C TYR A 35 -7.23 -8.30 -0.86
N LEU A 36 -6.23 -9.08 -0.46
CA LEU A 36 -6.35 -10.52 -0.19
C LEU A 36 -6.59 -10.73 1.32
N ARG A 37 -7.71 -11.35 1.71
CA ARG A 37 -8.10 -11.51 3.13
C ARG A 37 -7.31 -12.57 3.91
N ARG A 38 -6.85 -13.62 3.25
CA ARG A 38 -6.08 -14.71 3.87
C ARG A 38 -4.82 -15.03 3.05
N PRO A 39 -3.90 -14.07 2.88
CA PRO A 39 -2.71 -14.29 2.09
C PRO A 39 -1.66 -15.07 2.90
N ARG A 40 -0.75 -15.74 2.19
CA ARG A 40 0.55 -16.12 2.75
C ARG A 40 1.57 -15.15 2.17
N HIS A 41 2.36 -14.52 3.04
CA HIS A 41 3.48 -13.71 2.61
C HIS A 41 4.68 -14.63 2.40
N VAL A 42 5.20 -14.66 1.17
CA VAL A 42 6.36 -15.46 0.79
C VAL A 42 7.31 -14.56 0.03
N GLU A 43 8.58 -14.55 0.44
CA GLU A 43 9.65 -13.80 -0.19
C GLU A 43 10.76 -14.75 -0.64
N LEU A 44 11.44 -14.39 -1.72
CA LEU A 44 12.47 -15.21 -2.37
C LEU A 44 13.78 -14.42 -2.39
N GLN A 45 14.82 -14.96 -1.75
CA GLN A 45 16.16 -14.39 -1.81
C GLN A 45 16.83 -14.78 -3.14
N ILE A 46 17.39 -13.80 -3.83
CA ILE A 46 18.10 -13.98 -5.11
C ILE A 46 19.56 -13.58 -4.95
N PHE A 47 20.47 -14.29 -5.63
CA PHE A 47 21.88 -13.94 -5.81
C PHE A 47 22.17 -13.85 -7.31
N GLY A 48 22.95 -12.86 -7.75
CA GLY A 48 23.31 -12.67 -9.16
C GLY A 48 24.76 -12.22 -9.33
N ASP A 49 25.41 -12.68 -10.39
CA ASP A 49 26.71 -12.21 -10.88
C ASP A 49 26.55 -11.21 -12.05
N LYS A 50 27.62 -10.91 -12.78
CA LYS A 50 27.65 -9.89 -13.85
C LYS A 50 27.27 -10.45 -15.21
#